data_AF-A0A6M1MK35-F1
#
_entry.id   AF-A0A6M1MK35-F1
#
_cell.length_a   1.000
_cell.length_b   1.000
_cell.length_c   1.000
_cell.angle_alpha   90.00
_cell.angle_beta   90.00
_cell.angle_gamma   90.00
#
_symmetry.space_group_name_H-M   'P 1'
#
loop_
_entity.id
_entity.type
_entity.pdbx_description
1 polymer ?
#
loop_
_entity_poly.entity_id
_entity_poly.type
_entity_poly.pdbx_seq_one_letter_code
_entity_poly.pdbx_strand_id
1 'polypeptide(L)'
;MDHPRPPAANPFLPPPQRHQLHLCRDCRHTGRPCLAGLALLERLRAAIAASGAEEGFEISGSARLESCDRPCTVVWQVSAGAAWLFGDADPAGDIGEMVAQAGHGDLPREGGPAAVIATRAGAIQ
;
A
#
# COMPACT_ATOMS: atom_id res chain seq x y z
N MET A 1 -34.67 -33.54 2.79
CA MET A 1 -33.85 -32.47 3.38
C MET A 1 -33.84 -31.33 2.37
N ASP A 2 -34.85 -30.47 2.45
CA ASP A 2 -35.05 -29.34 1.55
C ASP A 2 -34.06 -28.23 1.95
N HIS A 3 -33.12 -27.89 1.07
CA HIS A 3 -32.18 -26.80 1.32
C HIS A 3 -32.82 -25.51 0.80
N PRO A 4 -32.97 -24.47 1.63
CA PRO A 4 -33.63 -23.25 1.19
C PRO A 4 -32.85 -22.58 0.06
N ARG A 5 -33.57 -22.19 -1.00
CA ARG A 5 -33.02 -21.45 -2.13
C ARG A 5 -32.50 -20.09 -1.64
N PRO A 6 -31.24 -19.70 -1.94
CA PRO A 6 -30.71 -18.41 -1.52
C PRO A 6 -31.55 -17.24 -2.10
N PRO A 7 -31.68 -16.13 -1.37
CA PRO A 7 -32.45 -14.98 -1.83
C PRO A 7 -31.82 -14.38 -3.09
N ALA A 8 -32.66 -13.82 -3.96
CA ALA A 8 -32.22 -13.16 -5.19
C ALA A 8 -31.31 -11.97 -4.87
N ALA A 9 -30.20 -11.86 -5.59
CA ALA A 9 -29.24 -10.77 -5.44
C ALA A 9 -29.89 -9.40 -5.71
N ASN A 10 -29.59 -8.42 -4.87
CA ASN A 10 -30.12 -7.05 -5.00
C ASN A 10 -29.53 -6.35 -6.24
N PRO A 11 -30.34 -5.93 -7.23
CA PRO A 11 -29.85 -5.29 -8.45
C PRO A 11 -29.29 -3.87 -8.24
N PHE A 12 -29.46 -3.30 -7.04
CA PHE A 12 -28.88 -2.00 -6.67
C PHE A 12 -27.51 -2.10 -5.98
N LEU A 13 -27.00 -3.30 -5.69
CA LEU A 13 -25.64 -3.43 -5.19
C LEU A 13 -24.67 -3.27 -6.37
N PRO A 14 -23.78 -2.25 -6.40
CA PRO A 14 -22.70 -2.25 -7.38
C PRO A 14 -21.91 -3.56 -7.21
N PRO A 15 -21.47 -4.22 -8.30
CA PRO A 15 -20.67 -5.42 -8.17
C PRO A 15 -19.46 -5.12 -7.27
N PRO A 16 -18.98 -6.07 -6.44
CA PRO A 16 -17.79 -5.84 -5.62
C PRO A 16 -16.70 -5.42 -6.58
N GLN A 17 -16.35 -4.13 -6.53
CA GLN A 17 -15.37 -3.61 -7.42
C GLN A 17 -14.04 -4.18 -6.93
N ARG A 18 -13.64 -5.30 -7.53
CA ARG A 18 -12.33 -5.93 -7.41
C ARG A 18 -11.31 -4.95 -7.97
N HIS A 19 -10.94 -3.96 -7.17
CA HIS A 19 -9.92 -3.00 -7.56
C HIS A 19 -8.54 -3.66 -7.46
N GLN A 20 -7.79 -3.52 -8.55
CA GLN A 20 -6.46 -4.07 -8.78
C GLN A 20 -5.43 -3.64 -7.73
N LEU A 21 -4.54 -4.57 -7.42
CA LEU A 21 -3.29 -4.35 -6.68
C LEU A 21 -2.27 -3.80 -7.68
N HIS A 22 -1.90 -2.52 -7.59
CA HIS A 22 -0.81 -1.98 -8.41
C HIS A 22 0.53 -2.20 -7.71
N LEU A 23 1.28 -3.18 -8.24
CA LEU A 23 2.59 -3.58 -7.79
C LEU A 23 3.65 -2.97 -8.73
N CYS A 24 4.02 -1.69 -8.56
CA CYS A 24 5.25 -1.19 -9.18
C CYS A 24 6.43 -1.58 -8.31
N ARG A 25 6.83 -2.85 -8.47
CA ARG A 25 8.00 -3.42 -7.79
C ARG A 25 9.28 -2.73 -8.22
N ASP A 26 9.35 -2.30 -9.47
CA ASP A 26 10.61 -1.85 -10.06
C ASP A 26 10.90 -0.41 -9.66
N CYS A 27 11.95 -0.26 -8.86
CA CYS A 27 12.50 1.04 -8.53
C CYS A 27 13.04 1.69 -9.80
N ARG A 28 12.59 2.91 -10.13
CA ARG A 28 13.08 3.64 -11.32
C ARG A 28 14.61 3.78 -11.38
N HIS A 29 15.29 3.71 -10.22
CA HIS A 29 16.74 3.89 -10.11
C HIS A 29 17.53 2.64 -10.46
N THR A 30 16.99 1.46 -10.13
CA THR A 30 17.70 0.18 -10.30
C THR A 30 17.05 -0.73 -11.33
N GLY A 31 15.81 -0.43 -11.73
CA GLY A 31 14.98 -1.29 -12.58
C GLY A 31 14.63 -2.62 -11.92
N ARG A 32 14.78 -2.73 -10.59
CA ARG A 32 14.60 -3.97 -9.82
C ARG A 32 13.56 -3.79 -8.70
N PRO A 33 12.97 -4.89 -8.22
CA PRO A 33 12.13 -4.91 -7.03
C PRO A 33 12.75 -4.16 -5.85
N CYS A 34 12.02 -3.23 -5.25
CA CYS A 34 12.41 -2.56 -4.01
C CYS A 34 12.25 -3.52 -2.80
N LEU A 35 13.14 -4.51 -2.70
CA LEU A 35 13.10 -5.55 -1.65
C LEU A 35 13.17 -4.96 -0.23
N ALA A 36 13.92 -3.88 -0.06
CA ALA A 36 14.03 -3.19 1.22
C ALA A 36 12.71 -2.55 1.66
N GLY A 37 11.99 -1.90 0.73
CA GLY A 37 10.66 -1.36 0.99
C GLY A 37 9.64 -2.46 1.28
N LEU A 38 9.73 -3.59 0.57
CA LEU A 38 8.88 -4.75 0.81
C LEU A 38 9.08 -5.30 2.23
N ALA A 39 10.32 -5.53 2.66
CA ALA A 39 10.63 -6.03 4.00
C ALA A 39 10.17 -5.07 5.11
N LEU A 40 10.22 -3.75 4.86
CA LEU A 40 9.68 -2.75 5.79
C LEU A 40 8.16 -2.88 5.91
N LEU A 41 7.45 -2.96 4.78
CA LEU A 41 6.00 -3.13 4.74
C LEU A 41 5.53 -4.42 5.44
N GLU A 42 6.23 -5.54 5.21
CA GLU A 42 5.94 -6.81 5.88
C GLU A 42 6.02 -6.68 7.41
N ARG A 43 7.07 -6.03 7.91
CA ARG A 43 7.27 -5.80 9.35
C ARG A 43 6.20 -4.88 9.94
N LEU A 44 5.86 -3.79 9.25
CA LEU A 44 4.83 -2.85 9.71
C LEU A 44 3.45 -3.53 9.77
N ARG A 45 3.12 -4.34 8.77
CA ARG A 45 1.86 -5.10 8.77
C ARG A 45 1.82 -6.15 9.87
N ALA A 46 2.91 -6.87 10.10
CA ALA A 46 3.02 -7.80 11.21
C ALA A 46 2.83 -7.09 12.56
N ALA A 47 3.39 -5.88 12.71
CA ALA A 47 3.23 -5.08 13.92
C ALA A 47 1.79 -4.63 14.14
N ILE A 48 1.08 -4.17 13.10
CA ILE A 48 -0.34 -3.79 13.19
C ILE A 48 -1.24 -5.00 13.47
N ALA A 49 -0.95 -6.14 12.83
CA ALA A 49 -1.70 -7.37 13.10
C ALA A 49 -1.49 -7.85 14.55
N ALA A 50 -0.28 -7.71 15.09
CA ALA A 50 0.05 -8.10 16.45
C ALA A 50 -0.45 -7.10 17.52
N SER A 51 -0.68 -5.83 17.17
CA SER A 51 -1.09 -4.81 18.13
C SER A 51 -2.56 -4.91 18.55
N GLY A 52 -3.39 -5.68 17.83
CA GLY A 52 -4.83 -5.73 18.08
C GLY A 52 -5.53 -4.40 17.78
N ALA A 53 -4.91 -3.56 16.93
CA ALA A 53 -5.40 -2.24 16.61
C ALA A 53 -6.80 -2.26 15.98
N GLU A 54 -7.65 -1.33 16.43
CA GLU A 54 -9.03 -1.20 15.97
C GLU A 54 -9.13 -0.60 14.55
N GLU A 55 -10.32 -0.69 13.95
CA GLU A 55 -10.64 0.00 12.70
C GLU A 55 -10.41 1.51 12.86
N GLY A 56 -9.49 2.06 12.04
CA GLY A 56 -9.09 3.47 12.08
C GLY A 56 -7.67 3.70 12.60
N PHE A 57 -7.00 2.68 13.14
CA PHE A 57 -5.58 2.79 13.48
C PHE A 57 -4.69 2.76 12.24
N GLU A 58 -3.73 3.68 12.20
CA GLU A 58 -2.79 3.87 11.12
C GLU A 58 -1.40 4.17 11.68
N ILE A 59 -0.38 3.59 11.05
CA ILE A 59 1.03 3.95 11.25
C ILE A 59 1.53 4.60 9.96
N SER A 60 1.89 5.87 10.07
CA SER A 60 2.53 6.63 8.99
C SER A 60 3.90 7.12 9.42
N GLY A 61 4.81 7.25 8.47
CA GLY A 61 6.14 7.72 8.76
C GLY A 61 7.05 7.75 7.55
N SER A 62 8.28 8.19 7.79
CA SER A 62 9.33 8.23 6.79
C SER A 62 10.63 7.64 7.36
N ALA A 63 11.44 7.07 6.48
CA ALA A 63 12.74 6.53 6.82
C ALA A 63 13.66 6.63 5.61
N ARG A 64 14.96 6.69 5.87
CA ARG A 64 15.97 6.55 4.83
C ARG A 64 16.46 5.11 4.81
N LEU A 65 16.27 4.45 3.67
CA LEU A 65 16.84 3.13 3.42
C LEU A 65 18.22 3.28 2.80
N GLU A 66 19.23 2.69 3.44
CA GLU A 66 20.61 2.66 2.96
C GLU A 66 20.94 1.37 2.19
N SER A 67 19.97 0.47 2.07
CA SER A 67 20.11 -0.83 1.38
C SER A 67 19.90 -0.74 -0.13
N CYS A 68 19.69 0.46 -0.67
CA CYS A 68 19.63 0.72 -2.11
C CYS A 68 20.97 1.28 -2.61
N ASP A 69 21.25 1.19 -3.92
CA ASP A 69 22.48 1.74 -4.53
C ASP A 69 22.65 3.26 -4.29
N ARG A 70 21.56 3.95 -3.92
CA ARG A 70 21.53 5.34 -3.48
C ARG A 70 20.65 5.48 -2.24
N PRO A 71 20.88 6.48 -1.37
CA PRO A 71 20.01 6.77 -0.26
C PRO A 71 18.57 6.96 -0.76
N CYS A 72 17.65 6.10 -0.32
CA CYS A 72 16.27 6.11 -0.75
C CYS A 72 15.38 6.50 0.42
N THR A 73 14.80 7.70 0.38
CA THR A 73 13.82 8.10 1.38
C THR A 73 12.50 7.45 1.05
N VAL A 74 11.98 6.65 1.96
CA VAL A 74 10.67 6.05 1.86
C VAL A 74 9.70 6.75 2.79
N VAL A 75 8.47 6.90 2.35
CA VAL A 75 7.31 7.31 3.16
C VAL A 75 6.29 6.20 3.07
N TRP A 76 5.60 5.92 4.17
CA TRP A 76 4.59 4.88 4.22
C TRP A 76 3.38 5.30 5.02
N GLN A 77 2.28 4.62 4.74
CA GLN A 77 1.06 4.61 5.51
C GLN A 77 0.54 3.18 5.58
N VAL A 78 0.36 2.65 6.78
CA VAL A 78 -0.12 1.28 6.99
C VAL A 78 -1.29 1.31 7.96
N SER A 79 -2.40 0.73 7.56
CA SER A 79 -3.58 0.49 8.39
C SER A 79 -3.95 -1.00 8.35
N ALA A 80 -4.97 -1.38 9.12
CA ALA A 80 -5.51 -2.74 9.05
C ALA A 80 -6.05 -3.09 7.64
N GLY A 81 -6.51 -2.09 6.88
CA GLY A 81 -7.15 -2.28 5.57
C GLY A 81 -6.20 -2.22 4.37
N ALA A 82 -5.11 -1.44 4.47
CA ALA A 82 -4.19 -1.22 3.37
C ALA A 82 -2.81 -0.78 3.86
N ALA A 83 -1.80 -1.01 3.03
CA ALA A 83 -0.44 -0.57 3.26
C ALA A 83 0.13 0.05 1.99
N TRP A 84 0.63 1.27 2.11
CA TRP A 84 1.21 2.09 1.05
C TRP A 84 2.65 2.41 1.42
N LEU A 85 3.55 2.28 0.45
CA LEU A 85 4.93 2.75 0.55
C LEU A 85 5.30 3.44 -0.74
N PHE A 86 5.91 4.61 -0.60
CA PHE A 86 6.43 5.45 -1.66
C PHE A 86 7.94 5.54 -1.49
N GLY A 87 8.69 5.05 -2.47
CA GLY A 87 10.14 5.15 -2.50
C GLY A 87 10.61 6.41 -3.21
N ASP A 88 11.71 6.99 -2.74
CA ASP A 88 12.28 8.24 -3.24
C ASP A 88 11.30 9.41 -3.23
N ALA A 89 10.56 9.53 -2.13
CA ALA A 89 9.60 10.59 -1.92
C ALA A 89 10.12 11.61 -0.90
N ASP A 90 9.57 12.82 -0.96
CA ASP A 90 9.88 13.89 -0.02
C ASP A 90 9.32 13.54 1.37
N PRO A 91 10.16 13.41 2.42
CA PRO A 91 9.68 13.12 3.77
C PRO A 91 8.88 14.27 4.40
N ALA A 92 8.94 15.48 3.83
CA ALA A 92 8.14 16.63 4.25
C ALA A 92 6.78 16.70 3.52
N GLY A 93 6.55 15.86 2.51
CA GLY A 93 5.28 15.80 1.77
C GLY A 93 4.12 15.25 2.60
N ASP A 94 2.89 15.61 2.22
CA ASP A 94 1.69 15.10 2.88
C ASP A 94 1.43 13.64 2.47
N ILE A 95 1.58 12.73 3.44
CA ILE A 95 1.42 11.29 3.22
C ILE A 95 -0.03 10.95 2.83
N GLY A 96 -1.02 11.64 3.41
CA GLY A 96 -2.42 11.41 3.12
C GLY A 96 -2.78 11.83 1.69
N GLU A 97 -2.25 12.95 1.22
CA GLU A 97 -2.41 13.40 -0.16
C GLU A 97 -1.75 12.42 -1.13
N MET A 98 -0.53 11.94 -0.83
CA MET A 98 0.16 10.94 -1.65
C MET A 98 -0.65 9.63 -1.76
N VAL A 99 -1.24 9.16 -0.66
CA VAL A 99 -2.12 7.98 -0.67
C VAL A 99 -3.40 8.24 -1.45
N ALA A 100 -4.02 9.40 -1.30
CA ALA A 100 -5.22 9.77 -2.05
C ALA A 100 -4.96 9.82 -3.56
N GLN A 101 -3.88 10.48 -3.98
CA GLN A 101 -3.42 10.54 -5.37
C GLN A 101 -3.14 9.14 -5.93
N ALA A 102 -2.39 8.31 -5.20
CA ALA A 102 -2.08 6.94 -5.59
C ALA A 102 -3.34 6.06 -5.69
N GLY A 103 -4.31 6.24 -4.80
CA GLY A 103 -5.61 5.58 -4.83
C GLY A 103 -6.44 5.91 -6.08
N HIS A 104 -6.26 7.11 -6.64
CA HIS A 104 -6.87 7.52 -7.90
C HIS A 104 -6.03 7.17 -9.15
N GLY A 105 -4.81 6.65 -8.97
CA GLY A 105 -3.89 6.34 -10.06
C GLY A 105 -3.17 7.56 -10.65
N ASP A 106 -3.14 8.69 -9.92
CA ASP A 106 -2.57 9.96 -10.36
C ASP A 106 -1.23 10.23 -9.68
N LEU A 107 -0.21 9.44 -10.03
CA LEU A 107 1.14 9.64 -9.52
C LEU A 107 2.02 10.33 -10.57
N PRO A 108 2.70 11.43 -10.22
CA PRO A 108 3.55 12.14 -11.16
C PRO A 108 4.72 11.25 -11.61
N ARG A 109 4.94 11.17 -12.93
CA ARG A 109 6.05 10.39 -13.51
C ARG A 109 7.41 11.05 -13.24
N GLU A 110 7.46 12.37 -13.35
CA GLU A 110 8.64 13.20 -13.11
C GLU A 110 8.50 13.87 -11.75
N GLY A 111 9.55 13.80 -10.92
CA GLY A 111 9.51 14.34 -9.53
C GLY A 111 8.64 13.57 -8.54
N GLY A 112 7.88 12.56 -8.97
CA GLY A 112 7.14 11.65 -8.11
C GLY A 112 7.97 10.47 -7.58
N PRO A 113 7.35 9.61 -6.76
CA PRO A 113 8.03 8.49 -6.13
C PRO A 113 8.61 7.51 -7.16
N ALA A 114 9.84 7.07 -6.89
CA ALA A 114 10.58 6.09 -7.67
C ALA A 114 9.97 4.70 -7.70
N ALA A 115 9.23 4.34 -6.65
CA ALA A 115 8.57 3.06 -6.50
C ALA A 115 7.32 3.28 -5.65
N VAL A 116 6.23 2.59 -5.98
CA VAL A 116 5.04 2.57 -5.14
C VAL A 116 4.62 1.14 -4.90
N ILE A 117 4.54 0.76 -3.63
CA ILE A 117 4.06 -0.54 -3.19
C ILE A 117 2.75 -0.31 -2.46
N ALA A 118 1.67 -0.85 -3.02
CA ALA A 118 0.33 -0.79 -2.44
C ALA A 118 -0.20 -2.20 -2.23
N THR A 119 -0.61 -2.52 -1.01
CA THR A 119 -1.20 -3.81 -0.67
C THR A 119 -2.48 -3.63 0.15
N ARG A 120 -3.50 -4.45 -0.12
CA ARG A 120 -4.71 -4.52 0.74
C ARG A 120 -4.45 -5.40 1.97
N ALA A 121 -5.39 -5.44 2.92
CA ALA A 121 -5.41 -6.41 4.03
C ALA A 121 -5.18 -7.85 3.54
N GLY A 122 -4.42 -8.66 4.29
CA GLY A 122 -4.02 -10.02 3.91
C GLY A 122 -2.50 -10.27 3.85
N ALA A 123 -2.08 -11.49 3.54
CA ALA A 123 -0.65 -11.79 3.36
C ALA A 123 -0.11 -11.12 2.10
N ILE A 124 1.10 -10.54 2.18
CA ILE A 124 1.86 -10.15 0.99
C ILE A 124 2.41 -11.45 0.39
N GLN A 125 2.00 -11.79 -0.83
CA GLN A 125 2.45 -13.00 -1.55
C GLN A 125 3.43 -12.66 -2.67
#